data_AF-A0A7J4SD17-F1
#
_entry.id   AF-A0A7J4SD17-F1
#
_cell.length_a   1.000
_cell.length_b   1.000
_cell.length_c   1.000
_cell.angle_alpha   90.00
_cell.angle_beta   90.00
_cell.angle_gamma   90.00
#
_symmetry.space_group_name_H-M   'P 1'
#
loop_
_entity.id
_entity.type
_entity.pdbx_description
1 polymer ?
#
loop_
_entity_poly.entity_id
_entity_poly.type
_entity_poly.pdbx_seq_one_letter_code
_entity_poly.pdbx_strand_id
1 'polypeptide(L)'
;MANKRKSLLILSILLFSLVSSAQASEESNTVAQFGTGFDEVIIADSTDGLFDPRDLEFHPGRVNELWIANRGDDSITIVHDTGLDT
;
A
#
# COMPACT_ATOMS: atom_id res chain seq x y z
N MET A 1 47.91 -14.33 -6.41
CA MET A 1 47.47 -13.03 -5.82
C MET A 1 46.38 -12.33 -6.64
N ALA A 2 46.43 -12.34 -7.99
CA ALA A 2 45.42 -11.69 -8.84
C ALA A 2 43.98 -12.19 -8.63
N ASN A 3 43.77 -13.51 -8.48
CA ASN A 3 42.43 -14.09 -8.31
C ASN A 3 41.78 -13.71 -6.97
N LYS A 4 42.60 -13.57 -5.91
CA LYS A 4 42.13 -13.11 -4.59
C LYS A 4 41.69 -11.65 -4.63
N ARG A 5 42.40 -10.81 -5.40
CA ARG A 5 42.02 -9.41 -5.65
C ARG A 5 40.73 -9.28 -6.47
N LYS A 6 40.55 -10.11 -7.50
CA LYS A 6 39.30 -10.16 -8.29
C LYS A 6 38.10 -10.61 -7.44
N SER A 7 38.29 -11.63 -6.60
CA SER A 7 37.27 -12.11 -5.68
C SER A 7 36.85 -11.04 -4.65
N LEU A 8 37.82 -10.29 -4.09
CA LEU A 8 37.53 -9.18 -3.19
C LEU A 8 36.76 -8.04 -3.87
N LEU A 9 37.09 -7.73 -5.13
CA LEU A 9 36.37 -6.72 -5.91
C LEU A 9 34.92 -7.14 -6.22
N ILE A 10 34.71 -8.40 -6.62
CA ILE A 10 33.35 -8.92 -6.88
C ILE A 10 32.52 -8.92 -5.59
N LEU A 11 33.10 -9.36 -4.47
CA LEU A 11 32.42 -9.35 -3.17
C LEU A 11 32.05 -7.92 -2.74
N SER A 12 32.93 -6.94 -2.97
CA SER A 12 32.65 -5.53 -2.67
C SER A 12 31.50 -4.97 -3.51
N ILE A 13 31.42 -5.31 -4.79
CA ILE A 13 30.33 -4.86 -5.67
C ILE A 13 29.00 -5.49 -5.20
N LEU A 14 29.02 -6.78 -4.86
CA LEU A 14 27.85 -7.52 -4.40
C LEU A 14 27.33 -6.99 -3.05
N LEU A 15 28.24 -6.62 -2.14
CA LEU A 15 27.90 -5.97 -0.87
C LEU A 15 27.29 -4.57 -1.08
N PHE A 16 27.81 -3.78 -2.02
CA PHE A 16 27.25 -2.46 -2.34
C PHE A 16 25.84 -2.53 -2.97
N SER A 17 25.56 -3.56 -3.78
CA SER A 17 24.21 -3.74 -4.37
C SER A 17 23.12 -4.05 -3.32
N LEU A 18 23.48 -4.62 -2.18
CA LEU A 18 22.53 -4.93 -1.10
C LEU A 18 22.11 -3.68 -0.29
N VAL A 19 22.91 -2.60 -0.32
CA VAL A 19 22.61 -1.36 0.41
C VAL A 19 21.43 -0.61 -0.22
N SER A 20 21.30 -0.61 -1.55
CA SER A 20 20.17 0.02 -2.25
C SER A 20 18.84 -0.69 -2.02
N SER A 21 18.84 -1.98 -1.66
CA SER A 21 17.61 -2.72 -1.35
C SER A 21 17.14 -2.59 0.10
N ALA A 22 17.95 -1.97 0.99
CA ALA A 22 17.62 -1.80 2.41
C ALA A 22 16.80 -0.53 2.71
N GLN A 23 16.56 0.34 1.71
CA GLN A 23 15.65 1.48 1.80
C GLN A 23 14.26 1.07 1.29
N ALA A 24 13.56 0.24 2.04
CA ALA A 24 12.15 -0.07 1.76
C ALA A 24 11.36 -0.40 3.04
N SER A 25 11.73 0.19 4.17
CA SER A 25 10.77 0.40 5.24
C SER A 25 10.35 1.86 5.14
N GLU A 26 9.30 2.12 4.36
CA GLU A 26 8.51 3.35 4.49
C GLU A 26 8.27 3.55 5.99
N GLU A 27 8.91 4.55 6.59
CA GLU A 27 8.68 4.93 7.98
C GLU A 27 7.26 5.49 8.02
N SER A 28 6.27 4.61 8.22
CA SER A 28 4.87 4.97 8.37
C SER A 28 4.77 5.98 9.49
N ASN A 29 4.48 7.23 9.13
CA ASN A 29 4.29 8.31 10.09
C ASN A 29 3.10 7.94 10.96
N THR A 30 3.37 7.46 12.18
CA THR A 30 2.32 7.11 13.13
C THR A 30 1.58 8.38 13.53
N VAL A 31 0.36 8.57 13.03
CA VAL A 31 -0.52 9.63 13.50
C VAL A 31 -1.11 9.18 14.84
N ALA A 32 -0.75 9.86 15.92
CA ALA A 32 -1.08 9.45 17.30
C ALA A 32 -2.58 9.22 17.53
N GLN A 33 -3.48 9.93 16.82
CA GLN A 33 -4.92 9.69 16.89
C GLN A 33 -5.37 8.33 16.33
N PHE A 34 -4.60 7.70 15.43
CA PHE A 34 -4.90 6.39 14.84
C PHE A 34 -4.20 5.22 15.57
N GLY A 35 -3.44 5.50 16.64
CA GLY A 35 -2.81 4.47 17.49
C GLY A 35 -1.44 3.99 16.98
N THR A 36 -1.04 2.79 17.40
CA THR A 36 0.11 2.10 16.77
C THR A 36 -0.19 1.91 15.30
N GLY A 37 0.76 2.23 14.42
CA GLY A 37 0.57 2.19 12.96
C GLY A 37 -0.22 0.97 12.52
N PHE A 38 -1.30 1.21 11.79
CA PHE A 38 -2.07 0.14 11.16
C PHE A 38 -1.39 -0.26 9.86
N ASP A 39 -1.57 -1.52 9.46
CA ASP A 39 -1.18 -1.97 8.14
C ASP A 39 -2.16 -1.35 7.12
N GLU A 40 -1.67 -0.42 6.32
CA GLU A 40 -2.45 0.21 5.26
C GLU A 40 -2.64 -0.79 4.11
N VAL A 41 -3.88 -0.99 3.69
CA VAL A 41 -4.25 -1.85 2.56
C VAL A 41 -5.09 -1.05 1.58
N ILE A 42 -4.71 -1.06 0.31
CA ILE A 42 -5.48 -0.45 -0.77
C ILE A 42 -6.64 -1.38 -1.11
N ILE A 43 -7.86 -0.93 -0.83
CA ILE A 43 -9.10 -1.69 -1.10
C ILE A 43 -9.81 -1.25 -2.40
N ALA A 44 -9.49 -0.07 -2.93
CA ALA A 44 -10.00 0.45 -4.19
C ALA A 44 -9.14 1.63 -4.68
N ASP A 45 -9.03 1.82 -5.99
CA ASP A 45 -8.39 2.97 -6.62
C ASP A 45 -9.19 3.52 -7.82
N SER A 46 -8.59 4.41 -8.62
CA SER A 46 -9.25 5.00 -9.80
C SER A 46 -9.68 3.98 -10.86
N THR A 47 -9.03 2.81 -10.90
CA THR A 47 -9.37 1.70 -11.81
C THR A 47 -10.62 0.94 -11.35
N ASP A 48 -11.00 1.07 -10.08
CA ASP A 48 -12.24 0.56 -9.49
C ASP A 48 -13.41 1.57 -9.61
N GLY A 49 -13.24 2.62 -10.42
CA GLY A 49 -14.28 3.62 -10.66
C GLY A 49 -14.34 4.74 -9.60
N LEU A 50 -13.30 4.89 -8.75
CA LEU A 50 -13.22 6.05 -7.88
C LEU A 50 -12.91 7.33 -8.67
N PHE A 51 -13.73 8.35 -8.47
CA PHE A 51 -13.54 9.65 -9.11
C PHE A 51 -13.94 10.80 -8.17
N ASP A 52 -12.92 11.45 -7.58
CA ASP A 52 -13.09 12.49 -6.55
C ASP A 52 -14.01 12.03 -5.38
N PRO A 53 -13.64 10.93 -4.67
CA PRO A 53 -14.46 10.34 -3.61
C PRO A 53 -14.56 11.27 -2.41
N ARG A 54 -15.76 11.37 -1.81
CA ARG A 54 -16.05 12.35 -0.76
C ARG A 54 -16.63 11.78 0.53
N ASP A 55 -17.38 10.70 0.43
CA ASP A 55 -18.04 10.06 1.57
C ASP A 55 -18.07 8.54 1.38
N LEU A 56 -18.16 7.81 2.49
CA LEU A 56 -18.21 6.35 2.50
C LEU A 56 -19.01 5.83 3.69
N GLU A 57 -19.75 4.74 3.48
CA GLU A 57 -20.54 4.08 4.52
C GLU A 57 -20.67 2.59 4.22
N PHE A 58 -20.69 1.76 5.27
CA PHE A 58 -21.00 0.35 5.10
C PHE A 58 -22.50 0.17 4.88
N HIS A 59 -22.88 -0.66 3.92
CA HIS A 59 -24.30 -0.89 3.66
C HIS A 59 -24.98 -1.58 4.87
N PRO A 60 -26.08 -1.04 5.42
CA PRO A 60 -26.63 -1.49 6.71
C PRO A 60 -27.24 -2.90 6.68
N GLY A 61 -27.55 -3.41 5.48
CA GLY A 61 -28.18 -4.73 5.29
C GLY A 61 -27.44 -5.67 4.36
N ARG A 62 -26.25 -5.30 3.87
CA ARG A 62 -25.45 -6.11 2.95
C ARG A 62 -24.04 -6.19 3.53
N VAL A 63 -23.71 -7.37 4.00
CA VAL A 63 -22.46 -7.62 4.71
C VAL A 63 -21.28 -7.36 3.78
N ASN A 64 -20.25 -6.69 4.28
CA ASN A 64 -18.99 -6.38 3.59
C ASN A 64 -19.10 -5.52 2.31
N GLU A 65 -20.24 -4.84 2.08
CA GLU A 65 -20.33 -3.81 1.03
C GLU A 65 -19.97 -2.44 1.59
N LEU A 66 -18.88 -1.85 1.08
CA LEU A 66 -18.55 -0.45 1.31
C LEU A 66 -19.03 0.38 0.12
N TRP A 67 -19.85 1.39 0.39
CA TRP A 67 -20.38 2.28 -0.63
C TRP A 67 -19.63 3.61 -0.56
N ILE A 68 -19.11 4.07 -1.70
CA ILE A 68 -18.29 5.29 -1.79
C ILE A 68 -18.97 6.27 -2.75
N ALA A 69 -19.24 7.49 -2.28
CA ALA A 69 -19.82 8.54 -3.10
C ALA A 69 -18.74 9.33 -3.85
N ASN A 70 -18.83 9.34 -5.18
CA ASN A 70 -17.94 10.08 -6.07
C ASN A 70 -18.53 11.44 -6.40
N ARG A 71 -17.84 12.53 -6.05
CA ARG A 71 -18.25 13.89 -6.42
C ARG A 71 -17.95 14.19 -7.89
N GLY A 72 -16.99 13.48 -8.49
CA GLY A 72 -16.51 13.81 -9.83
C GLY A 72 -17.54 13.58 -10.92
N ASP A 73 -18.41 12.57 -10.76
CA ASP A 73 -19.43 12.18 -11.73
C ASP A 73 -20.79 11.80 -11.11
N ASP A 74 -21.01 12.14 -9.84
CA ASP A 74 -22.22 11.84 -9.07
C ASP A 74 -22.57 10.32 -9.02
N SER A 75 -21.57 9.45 -9.13
CA SER A 75 -21.73 7.99 -9.05
C SER A 75 -21.52 7.43 -7.63
N ILE A 76 -21.93 6.17 -7.43
CA ILE A 76 -21.59 5.36 -6.26
C ILE A 76 -20.73 4.17 -6.71
N THR A 77 -19.54 4.03 -6.14
CA THR A 77 -18.72 2.82 -6.25
C THR A 77 -19.08 1.87 -5.10
N ILE A 78 -19.34 0.60 -5.41
CA ILE A 78 -19.58 -0.44 -4.42
C ILE A 78 -18.36 -1.36 -4.39
N VAL A 79 -17.65 -1.37 -3.27
CA VAL A 79 -16.55 -2.31 -3.03
C VAL A 79 -17.11 -3.49 -2.24
N HIS A 80 -16.92 -4.69 -2.78
CA HIS A 80 -17.36 -5.94 -2.16
C HIS A 80 -16.27 -6.51 -1.26
N ASP A 81 -16.66 -7.40 -0.34
CA ASP A 81 -15.75 -8.13 0.56
C ASP A 81 -14.79 -7.22 1.36
N THR A 82 -15.21 -5.97 1.61
CA THR A 82 -14.40 -4.98 2.31
C THR A 82 -14.21 -5.37 3.78
N GLY A 83 -12.96 -5.37 4.25
CA GLY A 83 -12.61 -5.74 5.63
C GLY A 83 -12.39 -7.25 5.85
N LEU A 84 -12.34 -8.04 4.76
CA LEU A 84 -11.89 -9.43 4.78
C LEU A 84 -10.43 -9.52 4.31
N ASP A 85 -9.74 -10.56 4.77
CA ASP A 85 -8.42 -10.91 4.24
C ASP A 85 -8.53 -11.28 2.75
N THR A 86 -7.69 -10.67 1.91
CA THR A 86 -7.59 -10.94 0.47
C THR A 86 -6.72 -12.15 0.15
#